data_AF-A0A2J7ZXH0-F1
#
_entry.id   AF-A0A2J7ZXH0-F1
#
_cell.length_a   1.000
_cell.length_b   1.000
_cell.length_c   1.000
_cell.angle_alpha   90.00
_cell.angle_beta   90.00
_cell.angle_gamma   90.00
#
_symmetry.space_group_name_H-M   'P 1'
#
loop_
_entity.id
_entity.type
_entity.pdbx_description
1 polymer ?
#
loop_
_entity_poly.entity_id
_entity_poly.type
_entity_poly.pdbx_seq_one_letter_code
_entity_poly.pdbx_strand_id
1 'polypeptide(L)'
;MMMMMMMMMMMMMMMMMMMMMMMMMMMMMTLVLLVDGCGLLHPRSCGSACQVGVTSGYPCVGVAKNLLVVDGLVHRDRLDVRRALQVPLVAGGGRVLGVALCPGTTRKPLYISTGHRLSLATAVELVRRCCLHRIPEPIRQADLRSRDWLRVRAAAAVAGAAAEAEAEASRAEAAAAAAVGG
;
A
#
# COMPACT_ATOMS: atom_id res chain seq x y z
N MET A 1 3.37 -24.78 -50.75
CA MET A 1 2.09 -24.73 -49.99
C MET A 1 2.30 -25.04 -48.50
N MET A 2 2.90 -26.17 -48.12
CA MET A 2 3.13 -26.52 -46.70
C MET A 2 3.97 -25.48 -45.93
N MET A 3 5.06 -24.96 -46.51
CA MET A 3 5.88 -23.92 -45.86
C MET A 3 5.12 -22.62 -45.61
N MET A 4 4.25 -22.22 -46.54
CA MET A 4 3.41 -21.02 -46.37
C MET A 4 2.38 -21.21 -45.25
N MET A 5 1.78 -22.40 -45.14
CA MET A 5 0.85 -22.72 -44.04
C MET A 5 1.55 -22.72 -42.68
N MET A 6 2.77 -23.26 -42.58
CA MET A 6 3.55 -23.23 -41.34
C MET A 6 3.92 -21.79 -40.93
N MET A 7 4.33 -20.94 -41.87
CA MET A 7 4.61 -19.53 -41.58
C MET A 7 3.37 -18.78 -41.11
N MET A 8 2.20 -19.02 -41.72
CA MET A 8 0.93 -18.41 -41.27
C MET A 8 0.54 -18.88 -39.86
N MET A 9 0.69 -20.17 -39.54
CA MET A 9 0.42 -20.69 -38.20
C MET A 9 1.37 -20.08 -37.16
N MET A 10 2.66 -19.94 -37.46
CA MET A 10 3.62 -19.28 -36.56
C MET A 10 3.27 -17.80 -36.33
N MET A 11 2.89 -17.06 -37.38
CA MET A 11 2.45 -15.67 -37.24
C MET A 11 1.18 -15.55 -36.39
N MET A 12 0.21 -16.45 -36.56
CA MET A 12 -1.02 -16.47 -35.75
C MET A 12 -0.72 -16.79 -34.27
N MET A 13 0.20 -17.73 -33.99
CA MET A 13 0.62 -18.04 -32.62
C MET A 13 1.34 -16.87 -31.95
N MET A 14 2.23 -16.17 -32.68
CA MET A 14 2.90 -14.96 -32.15
C MET A 14 1.90 -13.83 -31.89
N MET A 15 0.94 -13.59 -32.79
CA MET A 15 -0.13 -12.62 -32.57
C MET A 15 -0.98 -12.97 -31.35
N MET A 16 -1.37 -14.24 -31.18
CA MET A 16 -2.12 -14.68 -29.99
C MET A 16 -1.31 -14.49 -28.71
N MET A 17 -0.02 -14.82 -28.68
CA MET A 17 0.84 -14.60 -27.51
C MET A 17 0.97 -13.10 -27.17
N MET A 18 1.19 -12.24 -28.17
CA MET A 18 1.22 -10.79 -27.96
C MET A 18 -0.12 -10.28 -27.42
N MET A 19 -1.23 -10.74 -27.97
CA MET A 19 -2.56 -10.32 -27.55
C MET A 19 -2.88 -10.78 -26.11
N MET A 20 -2.47 -11.99 -25.74
CA MET A 20 -2.57 -12.50 -24.38
C MET A 20 -1.68 -11.71 -23.41
N MET A 21 -0.43 -11.41 -23.76
CA MET A 21 0.45 -10.56 -22.95
C MET A 21 -0.16 -9.16 -22.76
N MET A 22 -0.72 -8.58 -23.82
CA MET A 22 -1.34 -7.26 -23.78
C MET A 22 -2.61 -7.24 -22.93
N MET A 23 -3.44 -8.29 -22.99
CA MET A 23 -4.59 -8.49 -22.09
C MET A 23 -4.15 -8.65 -20.63
N MET A 24 -3.07 -9.40 -20.37
CA MET A 24 -2.51 -9.54 -19.01
C MET A 24 -1.98 -8.21 -18.48
N MET A 25 -1.36 -7.40 -19.34
CA MET A 25 -0.91 -6.04 -18.99
C MET A 25 -2.08 -5.11 -18.70
N MET A 26 -3.17 -5.18 -19.48
CA MET A 26 -4.41 -4.42 -19.23
C MET A 26 -5.09 -4.80 -17.93
N MET A 27 -5.12 -6.09 -17.58
CA MET A 27 -5.68 -6.55 -16.30
C MET A 27 -4.95 -5.97 -15.07
N MET A 28 -3.71 -5.50 -15.23
CA MET A 28 -2.88 -4.96 -14.15
C MET A 28 -2.82 -3.42 -14.13
N MET A 29 -3.62 -2.72 -14.94
CA MET A 29 -3.64 -1.25 -14.91
C MET A 29 -4.26 -0.76 -13.61
N THR A 30 -3.43 -0.37 -12.66
CA THR A 30 -3.90 0.26 -11.42
C THR A 30 -4.42 1.65 -11.74
N LEU A 31 -5.74 1.82 -11.65
CA LEU A 31 -6.38 3.09 -11.96
C LEU A 31 -6.18 4.14 -10.86
N VAL A 32 -6.12 3.71 -9.60
CA VAL A 32 -5.95 4.60 -8.43
C VAL A 32 -5.18 3.88 -7.31
N LEU A 33 -4.26 4.57 -6.67
CA LEU A 33 -3.53 4.11 -5.50
C LEU A 33 -4.16 4.64 -4.20
N LEU A 34 -4.43 3.73 -3.27
CA LEU A 34 -4.83 4.06 -1.89
C LEU A 34 -3.62 3.83 -0.99
N VAL A 35 -3.12 4.89 -0.37
CA VAL A 35 -1.92 4.87 0.48
C VAL A 35 -2.33 4.98 1.94
N ASP A 36 -1.84 4.06 2.79
CA ASP A 36 -2.00 4.14 4.26
C ASP A 36 -1.10 5.26 4.81
N GLY A 37 -1.59 6.49 4.77
CA GLY A 37 -0.81 7.69 5.06
C GLY A 37 -1.55 8.97 4.70
N CYS A 38 -0.86 10.10 4.87
CA CYS A 38 -1.42 11.42 4.59
C CYS A 38 -1.07 11.90 3.17
N GLY A 39 -1.97 12.69 2.58
CA GLY A 39 -1.73 13.47 1.37
C GLY A 39 -1.54 14.95 1.71
N LEU A 40 -2.42 15.82 1.21
CA LEU A 40 -2.43 17.25 1.53
C LEU A 40 -2.68 17.54 3.03
N LEU A 41 -3.29 16.61 3.77
CA LEU A 41 -3.47 16.68 5.22
C LEU A 41 -2.13 16.42 5.93
N HIS A 42 -1.18 17.32 5.74
CA HIS A 42 0.18 17.26 6.26
C HIS A 42 0.69 18.69 6.54
N PRO A 43 1.55 18.94 7.54
CA PRO A 43 2.08 20.27 7.84
C PRO A 43 2.67 20.98 6.62
N ARG A 44 3.37 20.23 5.77
CA ARG A 44 3.97 20.72 4.51
C ARG A 44 3.04 20.64 3.29
N SER A 45 1.76 20.35 3.47
CA SER A 45 0.80 20.04 2.39
C SER A 45 1.31 18.96 1.40
N CYS A 46 2.19 18.07 1.86
CA CYS A 46 2.82 17.02 1.05
C CYS A 46 3.19 15.83 1.93
N GLY A 47 2.24 14.90 2.08
CA GLY A 47 2.45 13.64 2.79
C GLY A 47 2.89 12.50 1.87
N SER A 48 2.96 11.27 2.41
CA SER A 48 3.39 10.08 1.67
C SER A 48 2.55 9.80 0.42
N ALA A 49 1.24 10.04 0.48
CA ALA A 49 0.36 9.83 -0.68
C ALA A 49 0.62 10.83 -1.82
N CYS A 50 1.00 12.07 -1.48
CA CYS A 50 1.40 13.07 -2.47
C CYS A 50 2.72 12.66 -3.12
N GLN A 51 3.72 12.29 -2.32
CA GLN A 51 5.03 11.87 -2.81
C GLN A 51 4.93 10.66 -3.75
N VAL A 52 4.24 9.60 -3.31
CA VAL A 52 4.05 8.39 -4.13
C VAL A 52 3.31 8.72 -5.42
N GLY A 53 2.27 9.57 -5.37
CA GLY A 53 1.52 9.95 -6.56
C GLY A 53 2.34 10.76 -7.56
N VAL A 54 3.13 11.73 -7.08
CA VAL A 54 3.99 12.54 -7.95
C VAL A 54 5.10 11.69 -8.57
N THR A 55 5.76 10.83 -7.78
CA THR A 55 6.85 9.98 -8.30
C THR A 55 6.34 8.91 -9.27
N SER A 56 5.16 8.34 -9.03
CA SER A 56 4.61 7.25 -9.85
C SER A 56 3.75 7.73 -11.03
N GLY A 57 3.29 8.98 -11.02
CA GLY A 57 2.38 9.54 -12.02
C GLY A 57 0.92 9.08 -11.91
N TYR A 58 0.61 8.18 -10.97
CA TYR A 58 -0.73 7.63 -10.78
C TYR A 58 -1.60 8.50 -9.87
N PRO A 59 -2.94 8.48 -10.08
CA PRO A 59 -3.89 9.05 -9.14
C PRO A 59 -3.74 8.44 -7.74
N CYS A 60 -3.59 9.27 -6.70
CA CYS A 60 -3.32 8.82 -5.33
C CYS A 60 -4.25 9.45 -4.30
N VAL A 61 -4.69 8.63 -3.34
CA VAL A 61 -5.47 9.03 -2.17
C VAL A 61 -4.72 8.65 -0.89
N GLY A 62 -4.60 9.60 0.04
CA GLY A 62 -4.09 9.34 1.38
C GLY A 62 -5.23 8.95 2.33
N VAL A 63 -5.11 7.79 2.96
CA VAL A 63 -6.04 7.28 3.97
C VAL A 63 -5.28 7.07 5.27
N ALA A 64 -5.48 7.94 6.25
CA ALA A 64 -4.82 7.85 7.55
C ALA A 64 -5.75 7.30 8.63
N LYS A 65 -5.21 6.42 9.49
CA LYS A 65 -5.92 5.81 10.63
C LYS A 65 -6.06 6.76 11.83
N ASN A 66 -5.18 7.76 11.92
CA ASN A 66 -5.08 8.74 13.01
C ASN A 66 -5.03 10.15 12.40
N LEU A 67 -5.55 11.14 13.12
CA LEU A 67 -5.48 12.54 12.70
C LEU A 67 -4.07 13.05 12.92
N LEU A 68 -3.39 13.44 11.84
CA LEU A 68 -2.14 14.16 11.94
C LEU A 68 -2.41 15.59 12.41
N VAL A 69 -1.61 16.08 13.35
CA VAL A 69 -1.70 17.46 13.82
C VAL A 69 -1.16 18.35 12.71
N VAL A 70 -2.03 19.17 12.14
CA VAL A 70 -1.68 20.19 11.14
C VAL A 70 -2.05 21.54 11.73
N ASP A 71 -1.18 22.53 11.55
CA ASP A 71 -1.40 23.87 12.09
C ASP A 71 -2.69 24.48 11.53
N GLY A 72 -3.49 25.07 12.43
CA GLY A 72 -4.74 25.75 12.08
C GLY A 72 -5.95 24.84 11.86
N LEU A 73 -5.91 23.56 12.22
CA LEU A 73 -7.10 22.69 12.20
C LEU A 73 -8.15 23.16 13.22
N VAL A 74 -9.24 23.74 12.72
CA VAL A 74 -10.24 24.48 13.53
C VAL A 74 -11.13 23.56 14.39
N HIS A 75 -11.19 22.26 14.09
CA HIS A 75 -12.19 21.34 14.68
C HIS A 75 -11.58 20.09 15.33
N ARG A 76 -10.34 20.18 15.83
CA ARG A 76 -9.63 19.03 16.41
C ARG A 76 -10.41 18.35 17.55
N ASP A 77 -11.08 19.13 18.39
CA ASP A 77 -11.72 18.66 19.63
C ASP A 77 -13.25 18.44 19.50
N ARG A 78 -13.83 18.82 18.36
CA ARG A 78 -15.29 18.80 18.10
C ARG A 78 -15.69 17.96 16.89
N LEU A 79 -14.81 17.06 16.43
CA LEU A 79 -15.11 16.12 15.36
C LEU A 79 -16.14 15.10 15.87
N ASP A 80 -17.41 15.49 15.88
CA ASP A 80 -18.55 14.63 16.20
C ASP A 80 -18.92 13.79 14.97
N VAL A 81 -17.91 13.08 14.44
CA VAL A 81 -18.01 12.23 13.23
C VAL A 81 -19.01 11.08 13.43
N ARG A 82 -19.44 10.85 14.68
CA ARG A 82 -20.47 9.88 15.07
C ARG A 82 -21.86 10.22 14.53
N ARG A 83 -22.19 11.50 14.37
CA ARG A 83 -23.52 11.95 13.87
C ARG A 83 -23.51 12.25 12.37
N ALA A 84 -22.41 12.77 11.84
CA ALA A 84 -22.38 13.33 10.49
C ALA A 84 -21.97 12.34 9.39
N LEU A 85 -21.51 11.13 9.73
CA LEU A 85 -20.90 10.12 8.84
C LEU A 85 -19.59 10.56 8.14
N GLN A 86 -19.47 11.85 7.83
CA GLN A 86 -18.30 12.52 7.28
C GLN A 86 -18.21 13.96 7.81
N VAL A 87 -17.00 14.44 8.12
CA VAL A 87 -16.77 15.82 8.56
C VAL A 87 -15.58 16.41 7.80
N PRO A 88 -15.70 17.58 7.16
CA PRO A 88 -14.58 18.22 6.49
C PRO A 88 -13.54 18.71 7.50
N LEU A 89 -12.26 18.52 7.15
CA LEU A 89 -11.11 18.97 7.92
C LEU A 89 -10.63 20.30 7.33
N VAL A 90 -10.94 21.38 8.03
CA VAL A 90 -10.69 22.75 7.57
C VAL A 90 -9.52 23.36 8.34
N ALA A 91 -8.58 23.94 7.61
CA ALA A 91 -7.44 24.68 8.14
C ALA A 91 -7.76 26.17 8.33
N GLY A 92 -6.87 26.88 9.00
CA GLY A 92 -6.92 28.34 9.13
C GLY A 92 -7.04 28.99 7.74
N GLY A 93 -8.00 29.91 7.59
CA GLY A 93 -8.31 30.55 6.31
C GLY A 93 -9.32 29.80 5.44
N GLY A 94 -10.00 28.77 5.95
CA GLY A 94 -11.15 28.13 5.28
C GLY A 94 -10.79 27.05 4.25
N ARG A 95 -9.51 26.71 4.10
CA ARG A 95 -9.06 25.68 3.17
C ARG A 95 -9.39 24.28 3.70
N VAL A 96 -10.08 23.47 2.91
CA VAL A 96 -10.33 22.06 3.23
C VAL A 96 -9.10 21.21 2.88
N LEU A 97 -8.50 20.56 3.87
CA LEU A 97 -7.32 19.69 3.70
C LEU A 97 -7.68 18.21 3.55
N GLY A 98 -8.87 17.82 4.00
CA GLY A 98 -9.33 16.44 3.97
C GLY A 98 -10.73 16.25 4.55
N VAL A 99 -11.11 15.00 4.75
CA VAL A 99 -12.40 14.61 5.35
C VAL A 99 -12.16 13.50 6.36
N ALA A 100 -12.73 13.63 7.56
CA ALA A 100 -12.88 12.52 8.48
C ALA A 100 -14.12 11.72 8.08
N LEU A 101 -13.94 10.47 7.67
CA LEU A 101 -15.00 9.54 7.27
C LEU A 101 -15.14 8.44 8.33
N CYS A 102 -16.37 8.10 8.72
CA CYS A 102 -16.66 6.90 9.52
C CYS A 102 -17.31 5.83 8.62
N PRO A 103 -16.56 4.84 8.12
CA PRO A 103 -17.12 3.78 7.30
C PRO A 103 -17.96 2.82 8.14
N GLY A 104 -19.20 2.57 7.72
CA GLY A 104 -20.11 1.61 8.35
C GLY A 104 -20.46 1.96 9.80
N THR A 105 -20.40 0.95 10.69
CA THR A 105 -20.78 1.07 12.11
C THR A 105 -19.60 1.38 13.05
N THR A 106 -18.40 1.58 12.51
CA THR A 106 -17.20 1.76 13.33
C THR A 106 -17.12 3.17 13.94
N ARG A 107 -16.77 3.24 15.23
CA ARG A 107 -16.61 4.51 15.97
C ARG A 107 -15.30 5.27 15.69
N LYS A 108 -14.33 4.65 15.02
CA LYS A 108 -13.01 5.23 14.73
C LYS A 108 -12.94 5.75 13.29
N PRO A 109 -12.86 7.07 13.07
CA PRO A 109 -12.81 7.63 11.73
C PRO A 109 -11.52 7.26 10.98
N LEU A 110 -11.58 7.40 9.66
CA LEU A 110 -10.46 7.49 8.74
C LEU A 110 -10.32 8.96 8.30
N TYR A 111 -9.10 9.41 8.12
CA TYR A 111 -8.82 10.76 7.65
C TYR A 111 -8.33 10.69 6.21
N ILE A 112 -9.18 11.13 5.30
CA ILE A 112 -8.97 11.06 3.86
C ILE A 112 -8.46 12.40 3.37
N SER A 113 -7.42 12.36 2.56
CA SER A 113 -6.87 13.55 1.92
C SER A 113 -6.43 13.25 0.50
N THR A 114 -6.45 14.28 -0.34
CA THR A 114 -5.98 14.16 -1.72
C THR A 114 -4.48 13.92 -1.75
N GLY A 115 -4.03 12.96 -2.56
CA GLY A 115 -2.61 12.70 -2.81
C GLY A 115 -2.16 13.37 -4.11
N HIS A 116 -2.61 12.83 -5.25
CA HIS A 116 -2.21 13.30 -6.59
C HIS A 116 -3.32 13.06 -7.61
N ARG A 117 -3.52 14.02 -8.55
CA ARG A 117 -4.43 13.94 -9.71
C ARG A 117 -5.88 13.50 -9.40
N LEU A 118 -6.38 13.77 -8.20
CA LEU A 118 -7.76 13.46 -7.78
C LEU A 118 -8.37 14.60 -6.95
N SER A 119 -9.67 14.81 -7.13
CA SER A 119 -10.45 15.70 -6.28
C SER A 119 -10.72 15.04 -4.91
N LEU A 120 -10.93 15.86 -3.88
CA LEU A 120 -11.24 15.36 -2.54
C LEU A 120 -12.58 14.59 -2.52
N ALA A 121 -13.59 15.07 -3.26
CA ALA A 121 -14.88 14.40 -3.35
C ALA A 121 -14.76 12.99 -3.96
N THR A 122 -14.01 12.88 -5.06
CA THR A 122 -13.74 11.57 -5.71
C THR A 122 -12.95 10.65 -4.78
N ALA A 123 -11.94 11.18 -4.07
CA ALA A 123 -11.14 10.42 -3.13
C ALA A 123 -12.00 9.82 -1.99
N VAL A 124 -12.91 10.62 -1.43
CA VAL A 124 -13.82 10.16 -0.35
C VAL A 124 -14.76 9.08 -0.85
N GLU A 125 -15.36 9.26 -2.03
CA GLU A 125 -16.29 8.27 -2.59
C GLU A 125 -15.58 6.95 -2.92
N LEU A 126 -14.37 7.00 -3.48
CA LEU A 126 -13.56 5.81 -3.75
C LEU A 126 -13.26 5.05 -2.47
N VAL A 127 -12.78 5.74 -1.43
CA VAL A 127 -12.48 5.13 -0.14
C VAL A 127 -13.75 4.51 0.45
N ARG A 128 -14.88 5.23 0.40
CA ARG A 128 -16.17 4.73 0.90
C ARG A 128 -16.60 3.43 0.23
N ARG A 129 -16.47 3.33 -1.09
CA ARG A 129 -16.83 2.12 -1.86
C ARG A 129 -15.87 0.96 -1.61
N CYS A 130 -14.61 1.24 -1.31
CA CYS A 130 -13.62 0.22 -1.00
C CYS A 130 -13.67 -0.27 0.47
N CYS A 131 -14.46 0.37 1.33
CA CYS A 131 -14.59 0.00 2.73
C CYS A 131 -15.66 -1.09 2.94
N LEU A 132 -15.25 -2.36 2.93
CA LEU A 132 -16.06 -3.47 3.46
C LEU A 132 -16.00 -3.55 5.00
N HIS A 133 -14.88 -3.07 5.56
CA HIS A 133 -14.64 -2.94 6.99
C HIS A 133 -14.26 -1.49 7.32
N ARG A 134 -13.67 -1.23 8.50
CA ARG A 134 -13.12 0.08 8.84
C ARG A 134 -12.06 0.54 7.83
N ILE A 135 -11.14 -0.34 7.45
CA ILE A 135 -10.02 -0.03 6.54
C ILE A 135 -10.43 -0.46 5.12
N PRO A 136 -10.14 0.35 4.08
CA PRO A 136 -10.40 -0.03 2.70
C PRO A 136 -9.73 -1.34 2.34
N GLU A 137 -10.42 -2.20 1.59
CA GLU A 137 -9.94 -3.53 1.25
C GLU A 137 -8.55 -3.53 0.57
N PRO A 138 -8.23 -2.61 -0.35
CA PRO A 138 -6.88 -2.56 -0.95
C PRO A 138 -5.77 -2.33 0.08
N ILE A 139 -5.99 -1.44 1.05
CA ILE A 139 -5.02 -1.15 2.12
C ILE A 139 -4.94 -2.33 3.09
N ARG A 140 -6.08 -2.95 3.42
CA ARG A 140 -6.14 -4.10 4.32
C ARG A 140 -5.35 -5.29 3.74
N GLN A 141 -5.53 -5.57 2.45
CA GLN A 141 -4.79 -6.63 1.76
C GLN A 141 -3.28 -6.36 1.72
N ALA A 142 -2.88 -5.10 1.49
CA ALA A 142 -1.48 -4.71 1.54
C ALA A 142 -0.85 -4.91 2.93
N ASP A 143 -1.53 -4.52 4.01
CA ASP A 143 -1.07 -4.71 5.40
C ASP A 143 -0.94 -6.21 5.76
N LEU A 144 -1.92 -7.03 5.39
CA LEU A 144 -1.87 -8.48 5.62
C LEU A 144 -0.68 -9.12 4.91
N ARG A 145 -0.52 -8.88 3.60
CA ARG A 145 0.58 -9.45 2.82
C ARG A 145 1.95 -8.98 3.30
N SER A 146 2.07 -7.71 3.70
CA SER A 146 3.32 -7.18 4.25
C SER A 146 3.71 -7.88 5.54
N ARG A 147 2.74 -8.16 6.43
CA ARG A 147 3.00 -8.86 7.69
C ARG A 147 3.34 -10.33 7.48
N ASP A 148 2.65 -10.99 6.56
CA ASP A 148 2.95 -12.38 6.22
C ASP A 148 4.37 -12.52 5.64
N TRP A 149 4.76 -11.59 4.76
CA TRP A 149 6.12 -11.55 4.23
C TRP A 149 7.19 -11.33 5.32
N LEU A 150 6.93 -10.42 6.26
CA LEU A 150 7.84 -10.18 7.40
C LEU A 150 7.98 -11.42 8.30
N ARG A 151 6.89 -12.15 8.54
CA ARG A 151 6.92 -13.41 9.32
C ARG A 151 7.78 -14.46 8.65
N VAL A 152 7.60 -14.66 7.34
CA VAL A 152 8.40 -15.62 6.56
C VAL A 152 9.88 -15.25 6.59
N ARG A 153 10.22 -13.97 6.41
CA ARG A 153 11.62 -13.52 6.46
C ARG A 153 12.23 -13.58 7.84
N ALA A 154 11.47 -13.26 8.88
CA ALA A 154 11.92 -13.40 10.26
C ALA A 154 12.22 -14.87 10.58
N ALA A 155 11.33 -15.79 10.19
CA ALA A 155 11.55 -17.22 10.37
C ALA A 155 12.78 -17.73 9.60
N ALA A 156 12.96 -17.28 8.35
CA ALA A 156 14.14 -17.61 7.55
C ALA A 156 15.44 -17.04 8.14
N ALA A 157 15.41 -15.82 8.69
CA ALA A 157 16.57 -15.20 9.34
C ALA A 157 16.95 -15.93 10.64
N VAL A 158 15.96 -16.35 11.44
CA VAL A 158 16.21 -17.15 12.66
C VAL A 158 16.77 -18.52 12.31
N ALA A 159 16.24 -19.18 11.27
CA ALA A 159 16.78 -20.45 10.79
C ALA A 159 18.21 -20.32 10.26
N GLY A 160 18.51 -19.23 9.53
CA GLY A 160 19.86 -18.92 9.07
C GLY A 160 20.84 -18.68 10.22
N ALA A 161 20.45 -17.88 11.22
CA ALA A 161 21.28 -17.62 12.40
C ALA A 161 21.52 -18.89 13.23
N ALA A 162 20.52 -19.77 13.35
CA ALA A 162 20.67 -21.06 14.04
C ALA A 162 21.63 -22.01 13.29
N ALA A 163 21.54 -22.05 11.95
CA ALA A 163 22.44 -22.87 11.12
C ALA A 163 23.89 -22.34 11.14
N GLU A 164 24.08 -21.02 11.17
CA GLU A 164 25.41 -20.41 11.34
C GLU A 164 26.00 -20.72 12.72
N ALA A 165 25.20 -20.68 13.78
CA ALA A 165 25.64 -21.04 15.13
C ALA A 165 26.01 -22.54 15.24
N GLU A 166 25.26 -23.45 14.62
CA GLU A 166 25.62 -24.88 14.57
C GLU A 166 26.88 -25.14 13.73
N ALA A 167 27.05 -24.41 12.62
CA ALA A 167 28.26 -24.49 11.79
C ALA A 167 29.51 -23.96 12.52
N GLU A 168 29.36 -22.94 13.36
CA GLU A 168 30.44 -22.37 14.15
C GLU A 168 30.79 -23.26 15.35
N ALA A 169 29.79 -23.83 16.02
CA ALA A 169 29.98 -24.82 17.08
C ALA A 169 30.71 -26.07 16.58
N SER A 170 30.30 -26.62 15.43
CA SER A 170 30.95 -27.79 14.82
C SER A 170 32.38 -27.51 14.35
N ARG A 171 32.68 -26.30 13.86
CA ARG A 171 34.06 -25.88 13.54
C ARG A 171 34.93 -25.73 14.78
N ALA A 172 34.38 -25.17 15.86
CA ALA A 172 35.10 -25.04 17.13
C ALA A 172 35.42 -26.40 17.75
N GLU A 173 34.49 -27.36 17.68
CA GLU A 173 34.67 -28.72 18.17
C GLU A 173 35.72 -29.49 17.36
N ALA A 174 35.70 -29.35 16.03
CA ALA A 174 36.72 -29.93 15.15
C ALA A 174 38.12 -29.32 15.38
N ALA A 175 38.20 -28.01 15.64
CA ALA A 175 39.46 -27.33 15.97
C ALA A 175 40.01 -27.79 17.33
N ALA A 176 39.14 -27.99 18.33
CA ALA A 176 39.54 -28.51 19.64
C ALA A 176 40.05 -29.96 19.55
N ALA A 177 39.41 -30.82 18.75
CA ALA A 177 39.84 -32.20 18.54
C ALA A 177 41.23 -32.29 17.87
N ALA A 178 41.55 -31.37 16.95
CA ALA A 178 42.87 -31.30 16.30
C ALA A 178 43.99 -30.86 17.26
N ALA A 179 43.67 -30.11 18.32
CA ALA A 179 44.65 -29.61 19.29
C ALA A 179 45.05 -30.64 20.37
N VAL A 180 44.24 -31.69 20.58
CA VAL A 180 44.50 -32.74 21.60
C VAL A 180 45.33 -33.91 21.04
N GLY A 181 45.48 -33.99 19.71
CA GLY A 181 46.18 -35.09 19.02
C GLY A 181 47.64 -34.85 18.63
N GLY A 182 48.25 -33.72 19.03
CA GLY A 182 49.66 -33.38 18.77
C GLY A 182 50.49 -33.38 20.04
#